data_AF-A0A7C7SY74-F1
#
_entry.id   AF-A0A7C7SY74-F1
#
_cell.length_a   1.000
_cell.length_b   1.000
_cell.length_c   1.000
_cell.angle_alpha   90.00
_cell.angle_beta   90.00
_cell.angle_gamma   90.00
#
_symmetry.space_group_name_H-M   'P 1'
#
loop_
_entity.id
_entity.type
_entity.pdbx_description
1 polymer ?
#
loop_
_entity_poly.entity_id
_entity_poly.type
_entity_poly.pdbx_seq_one_letter_code
_entity_poly.pdbx_strand_id
1 'polypeptide(L)'
;MIKQNRKFYLLSMASLAVLSLSACQTTNSSSQSMSKIDAAMEQAANDAKAQGKTEESLSMLESIYKRNSNDEMAATKYAAALRHAGYFKRASLILTPFAAAEGQDNAAVLTEYASIQSAMGNYIAAETAAKQAVLADPTSGQAYHVLGVALDAQGHHEQAKVAFEKGLDNWEGDPSPILNNMGLNLAALGFIDEAIEVLRRAMATAPNRTEIERNLRIVSALQYQAPSTANDVKPPVPGSKPHNS
;
A
#
# COMPACT_ATOMS: atom_id res chain seq x y z
N MET A 1 16.35 -75.39 -63.55
CA MET A 1 15.09 -76.17 -63.44
C MET A 1 14.63 -76.07 -61.99
N ILE A 2 13.38 -75.65 -61.71
CA ILE A 2 12.74 -75.61 -60.36
C ILE A 2 13.36 -74.55 -59.40
N LYS A 3 12.63 -73.64 -58.72
CA LYS A 3 11.20 -73.30 -58.66
C LYS A 3 11.05 -71.79 -58.35
N GLN A 4 10.03 -71.13 -58.89
CA GLN A 4 9.52 -69.88 -58.29
C GLN A 4 8.83 -70.20 -56.96
N ASN A 5 8.81 -69.23 -56.03
CA ASN A 5 7.59 -68.95 -55.29
C ASN A 5 7.54 -67.51 -54.76
N ARG A 6 6.49 -66.78 -55.17
CA ARG A 6 6.18 -65.43 -54.72
C ARG A 6 5.58 -65.46 -53.32
N LYS A 7 5.86 -64.46 -52.48
CA LYS A 7 4.88 -63.93 -51.53
C LYS A 7 4.77 -62.42 -51.68
N PHE A 8 3.60 -61.99 -52.13
CA PHE A 8 3.13 -60.62 -52.02
C PHE A 8 2.89 -60.30 -50.54
N TYR A 9 3.33 -59.13 -50.09
CA TYR A 9 2.59 -58.32 -49.12
C TYR A 9 2.64 -56.86 -49.58
N LEU A 10 1.46 -56.23 -49.57
CA LEU A 10 1.15 -54.90 -50.09
C LEU A 10 0.51 -54.09 -48.96
N LEU A 11 0.72 -52.76 -48.94
CA LEU A 11 0.14 -51.78 -48.00
C LEU A 11 0.56 -51.99 -46.51
N SER A 12 0.54 -51.01 -45.60
CA SER A 12 0.58 -49.52 -45.65
C SER A 12 0.95 -49.04 -44.21
N MET A 13 1.28 -47.79 -43.88
CA MET A 13 1.24 -46.50 -44.58
C MET A 13 2.57 -45.73 -44.39
N ALA A 14 2.70 -44.54 -44.99
CA ALA A 14 3.64 -43.51 -44.55
C ALA A 14 2.85 -42.25 -44.16
N SER A 15 2.73 -41.97 -42.86
CA SER A 15 1.96 -40.83 -42.34
C SER A 15 2.88 -39.78 -41.72
N LEU A 16 3.44 -38.91 -42.57
CA LEU A 16 3.92 -37.59 -42.16
C LEU A 16 2.77 -36.59 -42.36
N ALA A 17 2.35 -35.88 -41.30
CA ALA A 17 2.05 -34.44 -41.34
C ALA A 17 1.49 -33.91 -40.01
N VAL A 18 2.27 -33.02 -39.38
CA VAL A 18 1.81 -31.77 -38.74
C VAL A 18 0.57 -31.84 -37.84
N LEU A 19 0.79 -32.12 -36.54
CA LEU A 19 -0.03 -31.53 -35.48
C LEU A 19 0.38 -30.06 -35.32
N SER A 20 -0.36 -29.16 -35.97
CA SER A 20 -0.15 -27.72 -35.83
C SER A 20 -0.56 -27.23 -34.44
N LEU A 21 0.26 -26.36 -33.85
CA LEU A 21 0.08 -25.82 -32.50
C LEU A 21 -1.14 -24.89 -32.41
N SER A 22 -2.33 -25.42 -32.17
CA SER A 22 -3.51 -24.61 -31.83
C SER A 22 -3.57 -24.17 -30.35
N ALA A 23 -2.67 -24.69 -29.50
CA ALA A 23 -2.63 -24.42 -28.06
C ALA A 23 -2.23 -22.98 -27.67
N CYS A 24 -1.62 -22.22 -28.59
CA CYS A 24 -1.18 -20.84 -28.32
C CYS A 24 -2.27 -19.79 -28.61
N GLN A 25 -3.31 -20.11 -29.39
CA GLN A 25 -4.40 -19.18 -29.66
C GLN A 25 -5.49 -19.24 -28.58
N THR A 26 -5.81 -20.44 -28.08
CA THR A 26 -6.82 -20.63 -27.03
C THR A 26 -6.39 -20.01 -25.70
N THR A 27 -5.14 -20.24 -25.27
CA THR A 27 -4.57 -19.67 -24.04
C THR A 27 -4.56 -18.14 -24.03
N ASN A 28 -4.24 -17.52 -25.17
CA ASN A 28 -4.25 -16.06 -25.31
C ASN A 28 -5.68 -15.48 -25.31
N SER A 29 -6.64 -16.20 -25.89
CA SER A 29 -8.06 -15.82 -25.82
C SER A 29 -8.66 -15.98 -24.41
N SER A 30 -8.23 -17.00 -23.65
CA SER A 30 -8.70 -17.23 -22.29
C SER A 30 -8.12 -16.22 -21.30
N SER A 31 -6.82 -15.89 -21.39
CA SER A 31 -6.19 -14.87 -20.55
C SER A 31 -6.78 -13.48 -20.81
N GLN A 32 -7.02 -13.13 -22.08
CA GLN A 32 -7.65 -11.88 -22.46
C GLN A 32 -9.14 -11.81 -22.04
N SER A 33 -9.85 -12.94 -22.05
CA SER A 33 -11.23 -13.03 -21.56
C SER A 33 -11.29 -12.88 -20.03
N MET A 34 -10.37 -13.54 -19.30
CA MET A 34 -10.21 -13.37 -17.85
C MET A 34 -9.94 -11.90 -17.54
N SER A 35 -8.90 -11.28 -18.08
CA SER A 35 -8.55 -9.86 -17.85
C SER A 35 -9.74 -8.88 -18.02
N LYS A 36 -10.67 -9.13 -18.94
CA LYS A 36 -11.91 -8.33 -19.08
C LYS A 36 -12.92 -8.56 -17.96
N ILE A 37 -13.08 -9.80 -17.50
CA ILE A 37 -13.92 -10.16 -16.35
C ILE A 37 -13.31 -9.58 -15.07
N ASP A 38 -11.99 -9.67 -14.90
CA ASP A 38 -11.22 -9.07 -13.81
C ASP A 38 -11.49 -7.57 -13.72
N ALA A 39 -11.31 -6.83 -14.82
CA ALA A 39 -11.59 -5.38 -14.86
C ALA A 39 -13.07 -5.03 -14.58
N ALA A 40 -14.02 -5.81 -15.10
CA ALA A 40 -15.44 -5.59 -14.84
C ALA A 40 -15.84 -5.85 -13.37
N MET A 41 -15.26 -6.88 -12.75
CA MET A 41 -15.43 -7.15 -11.32
C MET A 41 -14.76 -6.09 -10.44
N GLU A 42 -13.60 -5.57 -10.85
CA GLU A 42 -12.93 -4.50 -10.12
C GLU A 42 -13.74 -3.20 -10.15
N GLN A 43 -14.29 -2.83 -11.31
CA GLN A 43 -15.19 -1.69 -11.43
C GLN A 43 -16.42 -1.86 -10.52
N ALA A 44 -17.09 -3.02 -10.58
CA ALA A 44 -18.24 -3.30 -9.73
C ALA A 44 -17.88 -3.32 -8.22
N ALA A 45 -16.66 -3.77 -7.85
CA ALA A 45 -16.18 -3.71 -6.47
C ALA A 45 -15.96 -2.26 -6.00
N ASN A 46 -15.47 -1.37 -6.87
CA ASN A 46 -15.31 0.05 -6.59
C ASN A 46 -16.67 0.74 -6.47
N ASP A 47 -17.64 0.43 -7.35
CA ASP A 47 -19.00 0.95 -7.30
C ASP A 47 -19.74 0.49 -6.03
N ALA A 48 -19.58 -0.78 -5.63
CA ALA A 48 -20.10 -1.31 -4.37
C ALA A 48 -19.50 -0.60 -3.16
N LYS A 49 -18.18 -0.36 -3.15
CA LYS A 49 -17.48 0.40 -2.10
C LYS A 49 -18.02 1.84 -2.01
N ALA A 50 -18.21 2.51 -3.14
CA ALA A 50 -18.78 3.87 -3.19
C ALA A 50 -20.23 3.94 -2.67
N GLN A 51 -20.99 2.85 -2.81
CA GLN A 51 -22.34 2.69 -2.25
C GLN A 51 -22.35 2.24 -0.77
N GLY A 52 -21.19 2.08 -0.12
CA GLY A 52 -21.07 1.59 1.26
C GLY A 52 -21.32 0.08 1.41
N LYS A 53 -21.37 -0.68 0.31
CA LYS A 53 -21.61 -2.13 0.30
C LYS A 53 -20.30 -2.90 0.44
N THR A 54 -19.67 -2.78 1.61
CA THR A 54 -18.34 -3.34 1.90
C THR A 54 -18.23 -4.83 1.59
N GLU A 55 -19.16 -5.67 2.04
CA GLU A 55 -19.12 -7.12 1.81
C GLU A 55 -19.24 -7.50 0.33
N GLU A 56 -20.01 -6.75 -0.46
CA GLU A 56 -20.16 -6.98 -1.90
C GLU A 56 -18.83 -6.68 -2.61
N SER A 57 -18.19 -5.56 -2.26
CA SER A 57 -16.85 -5.18 -2.74
C SER A 57 -15.78 -6.22 -2.37
N LEU A 58 -15.77 -6.67 -1.12
CA LEU A 58 -14.84 -7.70 -0.63
C LEU A 58 -15.03 -9.04 -1.35
N SER A 59 -16.26 -9.46 -1.62
CA SER A 59 -16.56 -10.71 -2.32
C SER A 59 -16.06 -10.70 -3.78
N MET A 60 -16.18 -9.56 -4.46
CA MET A 60 -15.65 -9.37 -5.81
C MET A 60 -14.12 -9.39 -5.84
N LEU A 61 -13.46 -8.64 -4.94
CA LEU A 61 -12.00 -8.62 -4.83
C LEU A 61 -11.42 -9.99 -4.42
N GLU A 62 -12.09 -10.71 -3.52
CA GLU A 62 -11.74 -12.09 -3.17
C GLU A 62 -11.85 -13.02 -4.38
N SER A 63 -12.86 -12.82 -5.23
CA SER A 63 -13.06 -13.60 -6.45
C SER A 63 -11.97 -13.32 -7.50
N ILE A 64 -11.53 -12.06 -7.62
CA ILE A 64 -10.38 -11.69 -8.47
C ILE A 64 -9.11 -12.37 -7.97
N TYR A 65 -8.76 -12.19 -6.70
CA TYR A 65 -7.58 -12.82 -6.09
C TYR A 65 -7.60 -14.36 -6.23
N LYS A 66 -8.74 -15.02 -6.00
CA LYS A 66 -8.85 -16.49 -6.13
C LYS A 66 -8.66 -17.03 -7.56
N ARG A 67 -8.86 -16.22 -8.61
CA ARG A 67 -8.55 -16.65 -9.98
C ARG A 67 -7.06 -16.70 -10.26
N ASN A 68 -6.28 -15.84 -9.61
CA ASN A 68 -4.83 -15.80 -9.72
C ASN A 68 -4.21 -15.42 -8.37
N SER A 69 -4.08 -16.38 -7.45
CA SER A 69 -3.58 -16.13 -6.09
C SER A 69 -2.10 -15.73 -6.02
N ASN A 70 -1.40 -15.67 -7.16
CA ASN A 70 -0.03 -15.17 -7.29
C ASN A 70 0.00 -13.75 -7.89
N ASP A 71 -1.15 -13.13 -8.15
CA ASP A 71 -1.25 -11.75 -8.63
C ASP A 71 -1.07 -10.78 -7.47
N GLU A 72 0.09 -10.13 -7.45
CA GLU A 72 0.47 -9.13 -6.45
C GLU A 72 -0.51 -7.94 -6.39
N MET A 73 -1.00 -7.49 -7.55
CA MET A 73 -1.92 -6.35 -7.67
C MET A 73 -3.30 -6.73 -7.13
N ALA A 74 -3.81 -7.92 -7.46
CA ALA A 74 -5.07 -8.42 -6.93
C ALA A 74 -5.00 -8.65 -5.41
N ALA A 75 -3.89 -9.24 -4.92
CA ALA A 75 -3.64 -9.44 -3.50
C ALA A 75 -3.61 -8.11 -2.74
N THR A 76 -2.92 -7.09 -3.28
CA THR A 76 -2.83 -5.74 -2.69
C THR A 76 -4.19 -5.06 -2.62
N LYS A 77 -4.94 -5.01 -3.73
CA LYS A 77 -6.29 -4.41 -3.77
C LYS A 77 -7.24 -5.08 -2.78
N TYR A 78 -7.20 -6.41 -2.70
CA TYR A 78 -8.03 -7.17 -1.77
C TYR A 78 -7.63 -6.95 -0.31
N ALA A 79 -6.33 -6.98 0.01
CA ALA A 79 -5.83 -6.73 1.35
C ALA A 79 -6.11 -5.30 1.83
N ALA A 80 -5.98 -4.29 0.95
CA ALA A 80 -6.36 -2.91 1.24
C ALA A 80 -7.85 -2.78 1.58
N ALA A 81 -8.74 -3.43 0.81
CA ALA A 81 -10.16 -3.45 1.12
C ALA A 81 -10.45 -4.15 2.45
N LEU A 82 -9.77 -5.28 2.74
CA LEU A 82 -9.86 -5.96 4.04
C LEU A 82 -9.39 -5.08 5.20
N ARG A 83 -8.29 -4.32 5.04
CA ARG A 83 -7.81 -3.35 6.04
C ARG A 83 -8.83 -2.25 6.27
N HIS A 84 -9.39 -1.66 5.23
CA HIS A 84 -10.43 -0.63 5.35
C HIS A 84 -11.71 -1.14 6.03
N ALA A 85 -12.02 -2.44 5.90
CA ALA A 85 -13.13 -3.11 6.58
C ALA A 85 -12.79 -3.58 8.01
N GLY A 86 -11.56 -3.36 8.51
CA GLY A 86 -11.12 -3.78 9.85
C GLY A 86 -10.66 -5.24 9.96
N TYR A 87 -10.63 -6.00 8.86
CA TYR A 87 -10.20 -7.40 8.82
C TYR A 87 -8.68 -7.55 8.77
N PHE A 88 -7.95 -6.83 9.63
CA PHE A 88 -6.49 -6.67 9.57
C PHE A 88 -5.72 -8.01 9.54
N LYS A 89 -6.14 -8.99 10.36
CA LYS A 89 -5.51 -10.33 10.37
C LYS A 89 -5.66 -11.05 9.02
N ARG A 90 -6.81 -10.92 8.36
CA ARG A 90 -7.05 -11.51 7.02
C ARG A 90 -6.23 -10.76 5.97
N ALA A 91 -6.20 -9.43 6.01
CA ALA A 91 -5.36 -8.61 5.14
C ALA A 91 -3.87 -8.99 5.25
N SER A 92 -3.36 -9.15 6.47
CA SER A 92 -1.96 -9.54 6.72
C SER A 92 -1.66 -10.91 6.12
N LEU A 93 -2.55 -11.91 6.30
CA LEU A 93 -2.35 -13.25 5.74
C LEU A 93 -2.30 -13.26 4.20
N ILE A 94 -3.02 -12.35 3.53
CA ILE A 94 -2.97 -12.20 2.07
C ILE A 94 -1.63 -11.63 1.61
N LEU A 95 -1.09 -10.60 2.29
CA LEU A 95 0.15 -9.93 1.83
C LEU A 95 1.46 -10.47 2.41
N THR A 96 1.47 -11.23 3.51
CA THR A 96 2.70 -11.86 4.04
C THR A 96 3.55 -12.60 2.99
N PRO A 97 3.01 -13.45 2.09
CA PRO A 97 3.85 -14.12 1.08
C PRO A 97 4.44 -13.17 0.03
N PHE A 98 3.77 -12.06 -0.29
CA PHE A 98 4.25 -11.07 -1.27
C PHE A 98 5.29 -10.12 -0.65
N ALA A 99 5.06 -9.67 0.59
CA ALA A 99 6.00 -8.83 1.34
C ALA A 99 7.32 -9.56 1.69
N ALA A 100 7.31 -10.90 1.69
CA ALA A 100 8.50 -11.74 1.90
C ALA A 100 9.24 -12.10 0.59
N ALA A 101 8.74 -11.71 -0.58
CA ALA A 101 9.37 -12.02 -1.86
C ALA A 101 10.54 -11.05 -2.13
N GLU A 102 11.76 -11.57 -2.14
CA GLU A 102 12.97 -10.78 -2.48
C GLU A 102 13.09 -10.56 -4.00
N GLY A 103 13.56 -9.38 -4.41
CA GLY A 103 13.96 -9.11 -5.80
C GLY A 103 12.86 -8.61 -6.74
N GLN A 104 11.70 -8.20 -6.23
CA GLN A 104 10.65 -7.53 -7.00
C GLN A 104 10.54 -6.04 -6.62
N ASP A 105 10.08 -5.21 -7.55
CA ASP A 105 9.66 -3.82 -7.28
C ASP A 105 8.29 -3.84 -6.59
N ASN A 106 8.30 -4.15 -5.30
CA ASN A 106 7.13 -4.43 -4.48
C ASN A 106 6.77 -3.25 -3.55
N ALA A 107 7.15 -2.02 -3.92
CA ALA A 107 6.93 -0.82 -3.10
C ALA A 107 5.46 -0.64 -2.66
N ALA A 108 4.51 -0.93 -3.55
CA ALA A 108 3.07 -0.87 -3.27
C ALA A 108 2.64 -1.95 -2.26
N VAL A 109 3.07 -3.20 -2.42
CA VAL A 109 2.82 -4.28 -1.45
C VAL A 109 3.41 -3.96 -0.09
N LEU A 110 4.65 -3.50 -0.05
CA LEU A 110 5.33 -3.19 1.21
C LEU A 110 4.66 -2.02 1.94
N THR A 111 4.19 -1.00 1.20
CA THR A 111 3.40 0.12 1.75
C THR A 111 2.06 -0.35 2.33
N GLU A 112 1.34 -1.22 1.63
CA GLU A 112 0.05 -1.75 2.10
C GLU A 112 0.25 -2.74 3.26
N TYR A 113 1.26 -3.61 3.20
CA TYR A 113 1.63 -4.51 4.29
C TYR A 113 2.04 -3.74 5.55
N ALA A 114 2.85 -2.69 5.40
CA ALA A 114 3.20 -1.79 6.50
C ALA A 114 1.95 -1.09 7.08
N SER A 115 1.02 -0.67 6.23
CA SER A 115 -0.27 -0.08 6.65
C SER A 115 -1.10 -1.06 7.47
N ILE A 116 -1.11 -2.35 7.10
CA ILE A 116 -1.77 -3.43 7.83
C ILE A 116 -1.08 -3.67 9.18
N GLN A 117 0.26 -3.74 9.21
CA GLN A 117 1.00 -3.93 10.47
C GLN A 117 0.79 -2.74 11.43
N SER A 118 0.79 -1.49 10.95
CA SER A 118 0.45 -0.31 11.75
C SER A 118 -0.97 -0.38 12.30
N ALA A 119 -1.95 -0.79 11.50
CA ALA A 119 -3.33 -0.97 11.96
C ALA A 119 -3.50 -2.12 13.00
N MET A 120 -2.57 -3.06 13.03
CA MET A 120 -2.49 -4.13 14.04
C MET A 120 -1.70 -3.74 15.30
N GLY A 121 -1.06 -2.55 15.32
CA GLY A 121 -0.16 -2.13 16.40
C GLY A 121 1.26 -2.75 16.32
N ASN A 122 1.58 -3.45 15.23
CA ASN A 122 2.86 -4.12 15.02
C ASN A 122 3.93 -3.15 14.46
N TYR A 123 4.17 -2.05 15.17
CA TYR A 123 4.91 -0.90 14.62
C TYR A 123 6.34 -1.22 14.17
N ILE A 124 7.06 -2.13 14.84
CA ILE A 124 8.40 -2.61 14.40
C ILE A 124 8.36 -3.28 13.02
N ALA A 125 7.33 -4.09 12.77
CA ALA A 125 7.14 -4.75 11.48
C ALA A 125 6.68 -3.75 10.40
N ALA A 126 5.84 -2.78 10.78
CA ALA A 126 5.41 -1.70 9.91
C ALA A 126 6.59 -0.80 9.48
N GLU A 127 7.45 -0.39 10.43
CA GLU A 127 8.65 0.40 10.15
C GLU A 127 9.61 -0.35 9.22
N THR A 128 9.81 -1.65 9.46
CA THR A 128 10.67 -2.50 8.63
C THR A 128 10.18 -2.54 7.18
N ALA A 129 8.90 -2.85 6.98
CA ALA A 129 8.29 -2.90 5.65
C ALA A 129 8.21 -1.52 4.97
N ALA A 130 7.89 -0.45 5.72
CA ALA A 130 7.86 0.91 5.18
C ALA A 130 9.25 1.42 4.79
N LYS A 131 10.31 1.07 5.53
CA LYS A 131 11.70 1.33 5.12
C LYS A 131 12.06 0.61 3.83
N GLN A 132 11.64 -0.64 3.65
CA GLN A 132 11.83 -1.37 2.39
C GLN A 132 11.03 -0.72 1.24
N ALA A 133 9.79 -0.29 1.49
CA ALA A 133 8.97 0.42 0.50
C ALA A 133 9.62 1.72 0.03
N VAL A 134 10.14 2.54 0.96
CA VAL A 134 10.87 3.78 0.65
C VAL A 134 12.21 3.52 -0.09
N LEU A 135 12.82 2.36 0.10
CA LEU A 135 14.03 1.97 -0.65
C LEU A 135 13.70 1.49 -2.09
N ALA A 136 12.55 0.86 -2.28
CA ALA A 136 12.06 0.45 -3.60
C ALA A 136 11.54 1.65 -4.42
N ASP A 137 10.69 2.49 -3.80
CA ASP A 137 10.23 3.76 -4.37
C ASP A 137 10.51 4.94 -3.41
N PRO A 138 11.64 5.65 -3.60
CA PRO A 138 11.99 6.85 -2.85
C PRO A 138 11.08 8.06 -3.09
N THR A 139 10.11 7.96 -4.00
CA THR A 139 9.09 8.99 -4.29
C THR A 139 7.71 8.65 -3.75
N SER A 140 7.51 7.48 -3.13
CA SER A 140 6.20 7.11 -2.57
C SER A 140 5.86 7.93 -1.31
N GLY A 141 5.01 8.95 -1.46
CA GLY A 141 4.51 9.75 -0.34
C GLY A 141 3.78 8.90 0.72
N GLN A 142 3.08 7.85 0.29
CA GLN A 142 2.37 6.92 1.15
C GLN A 142 3.32 6.00 1.93
N ALA A 143 4.41 5.52 1.33
CA ALA A 143 5.43 4.74 2.06
C ALA A 143 6.04 5.56 3.21
N TYR A 144 6.36 6.83 2.94
CA TYR A 144 6.85 7.77 3.96
C TYR A 144 5.82 8.09 5.05
N HIS A 145 4.54 8.24 4.71
CA HIS A 145 3.47 8.44 5.71
C HIS A 145 3.34 7.24 6.66
N VAL A 146 3.37 6.03 6.13
CA VAL A 146 3.29 4.80 6.95
C VAL A 146 4.55 4.63 7.81
N LEU A 147 5.73 4.98 7.27
CA LEU A 147 6.97 5.05 8.04
C LEU A 147 6.86 6.06 9.19
N GLY A 148 6.33 7.26 8.92
CA GLY A 148 6.08 8.29 9.93
C GLY A 148 5.15 7.80 11.04
N VAL A 149 4.03 7.17 10.68
CA VAL A 149 3.09 6.57 11.66
C VAL A 149 3.77 5.50 12.53
N ALA A 150 4.57 4.62 11.92
CA ALA A 150 5.27 3.55 12.64
C ALA A 150 6.36 4.10 13.59
N LEU A 151 7.07 5.16 13.19
CA LEU A 151 8.06 5.83 14.04
C LEU A 151 7.40 6.61 15.19
N ASP A 152 6.34 7.35 14.90
CA ASP A 152 5.63 8.18 15.90
C ASP A 152 5.01 7.32 17.01
N ALA A 153 4.39 6.20 16.64
CA ALA A 153 3.82 5.24 17.58
C ALA A 153 4.87 4.51 18.45
N GLN A 154 6.15 4.56 18.07
CA GLN A 154 7.29 4.05 18.85
C GLN A 154 7.99 5.14 19.68
N GLY A 155 7.52 6.40 19.62
CA GLY A 155 8.13 7.54 20.31
C GLY A 155 9.31 8.18 19.56
N HIS A 156 9.58 7.76 18.32
CA HIS A 156 10.64 8.31 17.48
C HIS A 156 10.16 9.59 16.75
N HIS A 157 9.57 10.52 17.50
CA HIS A 157 8.80 11.65 16.98
C HIS A 157 9.57 12.55 15.99
N GLU A 158 10.86 12.83 16.22
CA GLU A 158 11.68 13.62 15.29
C GLU A 158 11.94 12.90 13.95
N GLN A 159 12.11 11.57 13.99
CA GLN A 159 12.27 10.77 12.77
C GLN A 159 10.95 10.64 12.02
N ALA A 160 9.83 10.57 12.76
CA ALA A 160 8.49 10.62 12.19
C ALA A 160 8.20 11.95 11.49
N LYS A 161 8.59 13.09 12.09
CA LYS A 161 8.48 14.42 11.48
C LYS A 161 9.15 14.48 10.12
N VAL A 162 10.41 14.03 10.02
CA VAL A 162 11.17 13.98 8.75
C VAL A 162 10.51 13.04 7.74
N ALA A 163 9.92 11.92 8.19
CA ALA A 163 9.18 11.03 7.30
C ALA A 163 7.88 11.68 6.79
N PHE A 164 7.11 12.36 7.64
CA PHE A 164 5.90 13.08 7.23
C PHE A 164 6.21 14.24 6.27
N GLU A 165 7.29 14.98 6.48
CA GLU A 165 7.74 16.05 5.57
C GLU A 165 8.03 15.48 4.16
N LYS A 166 8.89 14.46 4.06
CA LYS A 166 9.19 13.79 2.79
C LYS A 166 7.96 13.16 2.12
N GLY A 167 7.06 12.61 2.93
CA GLY A 167 5.81 12.04 2.46
C GLY A 167 4.88 13.09 1.86
N LEU A 168 4.87 14.30 2.43
CA LEU A 168 4.06 15.41 1.97
C LEU A 168 4.62 16.04 0.69
N ASP A 169 5.94 16.13 0.57
CA ASP A 169 6.64 16.63 -0.62
C ASP A 169 6.31 15.83 -1.90
N ASN A 170 5.96 14.54 -1.74
CA ASN A 170 5.63 13.62 -2.83
C ASN A 170 4.18 13.07 -2.71
N TRP A 171 3.28 13.80 -2.05
CA TRP A 171 1.93 13.28 -1.80
C TRP A 171 1.00 13.41 -3.02
N GLU A 172 0.46 12.28 -3.46
CA GLU A 172 -0.59 12.23 -4.49
C GLU A 172 -2.00 12.16 -3.88
N GLY A 173 -2.91 13.01 -4.37
CA GLY A 173 -4.33 13.02 -3.97
C GLY A 173 -4.62 13.91 -2.76
N ASP A 174 -5.48 13.44 -1.85
CA ASP A 174 -5.92 14.16 -0.64
C ASP A 174 -4.87 14.06 0.49
N PRO A 175 -4.14 15.15 0.85
CA PRO A 175 -3.14 15.15 1.93
C PRO A 175 -3.72 15.17 3.35
N SER A 176 -5.03 15.21 3.55
CA SER A 176 -5.62 15.24 4.90
C SER A 176 -5.18 14.10 5.83
N PRO A 177 -4.90 12.85 5.40
CA PRO A 177 -4.41 11.79 6.29
C PRO A 177 -2.97 12.03 6.80
N ILE A 178 -2.08 12.55 5.94
CA ILE A 178 -0.70 12.82 6.32
C ILE A 178 -0.60 14.11 7.15
N LEU A 179 -1.35 15.15 6.78
CA LEU A 179 -1.45 16.38 7.57
C LEU A 179 -2.04 16.13 8.97
N ASN A 180 -3.07 15.28 9.09
CA ASN A 180 -3.63 14.90 10.40
C ASN A 180 -2.57 14.29 11.33
N ASN A 181 -1.78 13.34 10.81
CA ASN A 181 -0.78 12.64 11.60
C ASN A 181 0.45 13.52 11.88
N MET A 182 0.87 14.33 10.92
CA MET A 182 1.92 15.35 11.12
C MET A 182 1.53 16.36 12.20
N GLY A 183 0.26 16.79 12.23
CA GLY A 183 -0.24 17.68 13.28
C GLY A 183 -0.20 17.05 14.68
N LEU A 184 -0.57 15.77 14.82
CA LEU A 184 -0.45 15.05 16.09
C LEU A 184 1.02 14.87 16.52
N ASN A 185 1.91 14.55 15.57
CA ASN A 185 3.35 14.41 15.80
C ASN A 185 3.99 15.75 16.25
N LEU A 186 3.65 16.87 15.60
CA LEU A 186 4.08 18.21 16.03
C LEU A 186 3.58 18.53 17.45
N ALA A 187 2.36 18.13 17.80
CA ALA A 187 1.84 18.31 19.16
C ALA A 187 2.59 17.45 20.19
N ALA A 188 2.97 16.22 19.84
CA ALA A 188 3.80 15.35 20.67
C ALA A 188 5.23 15.91 20.89
N LEU A 189 5.77 16.62 19.90
CA LEU A 189 7.04 17.37 20.00
C LEU A 189 6.91 18.70 20.76
N GLY A 190 5.69 19.12 21.12
CA GLY A 190 5.42 20.40 21.81
C GLY A 190 5.28 21.62 20.89
N PHE A 191 5.33 21.45 19.57
CA PHE A 191 5.10 22.51 18.57
C PHE A 191 3.59 22.77 18.38
N ILE A 192 2.90 23.16 19.46
CA ILE A 192 1.43 23.24 19.51
C ILE A 192 0.85 24.20 18.46
N ASP A 193 1.45 25.36 18.24
CA ASP A 193 0.95 26.35 17.28
C ASP A 193 1.07 25.84 15.83
N GLU A 194 2.19 25.20 15.49
CA GLU A 194 2.41 24.56 14.19
C GLU A 194 1.45 23.39 13.96
N ALA A 195 1.23 22.57 15.00
CA ALA A 195 0.28 21.47 15.00
C ALA A 195 -1.16 21.93 14.70
N ILE A 196 -1.60 23.03 15.32
CA ILE A 196 -2.91 23.64 15.06
C ILE A 196 -3.03 24.08 13.61
N GLU A 197 -2.01 24.71 13.04
CA GLU A 197 -2.05 25.20 11.67
C GLU A 197 -2.03 24.05 10.63
N VAL A 198 -1.23 23.01 10.88
CA VAL A 198 -1.24 21.79 10.06
C VAL A 198 -2.59 21.07 10.12
N LEU A 199 -3.23 21.00 11.30
CA LEU A 199 -4.57 20.42 11.46
C LEU A 199 -5.68 21.26 10.79
N ARG A 200 -5.55 22.60 10.77
CA ARG A 200 -6.43 23.48 9.99
C ARG A 200 -6.31 23.22 8.49
N ARG A 201 -5.08 23.05 7.98
CA ARG A 201 -4.85 22.68 6.58
C ARG A 201 -5.49 21.32 6.26
N ALA A 202 -5.34 20.32 7.13
CA ALA A 202 -5.98 19.02 6.98
C ALA A 202 -7.53 19.13 6.91
N MET A 203 -8.11 19.95 7.80
CA MET A 203 -9.56 20.19 7.86
C MET A 203 -10.07 20.98 6.63
N ALA A 204 -9.29 21.93 6.11
CA ALA A 204 -9.64 22.66 4.90
C ALA A 204 -9.70 21.75 3.65
N THR A 205 -8.84 20.72 3.59
CA THR A 205 -8.85 19.71 2.53
C THR A 205 -10.02 18.72 2.67
N ALA A 206 -10.36 18.31 3.89
CA ALA A 206 -11.38 17.31 4.16
C ALA A 206 -12.33 17.73 5.31
N PRO A 207 -13.22 18.72 5.08
CA PRO A 207 -13.99 19.38 6.14
C PRO A 207 -15.06 18.50 6.82
N ASN A 208 -15.34 17.32 6.27
CA ASN A 208 -16.29 16.34 6.83
C ASN A 208 -15.62 15.22 7.66
N ARG A 209 -14.28 15.22 7.80
CA ARG A 209 -13.57 14.22 8.62
C ARG A 209 -13.60 14.61 10.10
N THR A 210 -14.57 14.07 10.83
CA THR A 210 -14.75 14.26 12.29
C THR A 210 -13.53 13.90 13.13
N GLU A 211 -12.66 13.02 12.64
CA GLU A 211 -11.37 12.70 13.26
C GLU A 211 -10.45 13.94 13.35
N ILE A 212 -10.33 14.69 12.26
CA ILE A 212 -9.47 15.88 12.17
C ILE A 212 -10.02 16.99 13.06
N GLU A 213 -11.35 17.21 13.04
CA GLU A 213 -12.03 18.16 13.93
C GLU A 213 -11.81 17.81 15.42
N ARG A 214 -11.87 16.52 15.78
CA ARG A 214 -11.57 16.04 17.14
C ARG A 214 -10.10 16.30 17.49
N ASN A 215 -9.17 15.97 16.61
CA ASN A 215 -7.73 16.14 16.84
C ASN A 215 -7.38 17.64 16.99
N LEU A 216 -7.91 18.51 16.11
CA LEU A 216 -7.76 19.96 16.20
C LEU A 216 -8.28 20.52 17.54
N ARG A 217 -9.45 20.08 18.01
CA ARG A 217 -9.96 20.48 19.34
C ARG A 217 -9.05 20.05 20.49
N ILE A 218 -8.55 18.81 20.46
CA ILE A 218 -7.65 18.29 21.50
C ILE A 218 -6.35 19.10 21.53
N VAL A 219 -5.70 19.30 20.39
CA VAL A 219 -4.44 20.08 20.33
C VAL A 219 -4.67 21.55 20.69
N SER A 220 -5.79 22.16 20.26
CA SER A 220 -6.14 23.52 20.67
C SER A 220 -6.36 23.64 22.18
N ALA A 221 -6.88 22.60 22.85
CA ALA A 221 -7.03 22.60 24.30
C ALA A 221 -5.67 22.57 25.04
N LEU A 222 -4.63 21.97 24.45
CA LEU A 222 -3.27 22.02 24.99
C LEU A 222 -2.69 23.45 24.96
N GLN A 223 -3.01 24.22 23.92
CA GLN A 223 -2.60 25.63 23.80
C GLN A 223 -3.12 26.49 24.95
N TYR A 224 -4.36 26.26 25.41
CA TYR A 224 -4.92 26.97 26.57
C TYR A 224 -4.33 26.54 27.92
N GLN A 225 -3.69 25.37 28.00
CA GLN A 225 -3.08 24.85 29.22
C GLN A 225 -1.60 25.27 29.36
N ALA A 226 -0.94 25.57 28.24
CA ALA A 226 0.37 26.20 28.20
C ALA A 226 0.21 27.73 28.07
N PRO A 227 0.21 28.53 29.16
CA PRO A 227 0.16 29.98 29.05
C PRO A 227 1.32 30.50 28.17
N SER A 228 1.06 31.58 27.43
CA SER A 228 1.81 32.14 26.29
C SER A 228 3.28 32.59 26.54
N THR A 229 4.02 31.98 27.46
CA THR A 229 5.40 32.34 27.83
C THR A 229 6.47 31.73 26.91
N ALA A 230 6.10 30.94 25.90
CA ALA A 230 7.03 30.23 25.01
C ALA A 230 7.58 31.08 23.85
N ASN A 231 7.04 32.28 23.59
CA ASN A 231 7.41 33.12 22.44
C ASN A 231 8.84 33.69 22.46
N ASP A 232 9.61 33.51 23.55
CA ASP A 232 10.98 34.04 23.70
C ASP A 232 12.09 32.98 23.56
N VAL A 233 11.78 31.69 23.37
CA VAL A 233 12.81 30.64 23.22
C VAL A 233 12.90 30.16 21.77
N LYS A 234 13.71 30.87 20.99
CA LYS A 234 14.20 30.38 19.70
C LYS A 234 14.94 29.04 19.92
N PRO A 235 14.63 27.96 19.18
CA PRO A 235 15.31 26.68 19.36
C PRO A 235 16.83 26.83 19.14
N PRO A 236 17.66 26.10 19.89
CA PRO A 236 19.11 26.26 19.84
C PRO A 236 19.64 25.93 18.43
N VAL A 237 20.32 26.90 17.83
CA VAL A 237 20.97 26.72 16.53
C VAL A 237 22.03 25.61 16.66
N PRO A 238 22.02 24.55 15.83
CA PRO A 238 23.03 23.50 15.88
C PRO A 238 24.44 24.09 15.78
N GLY A 239 25.26 23.83 16.80
CA GLY A 239 26.53 24.53 16.99
C GLY A 239 27.49 24.34 15.82
N SER A 240 27.94 25.46 15.23
CA SER A 240 29.14 25.47 14.40
C SER A 240 30.33 25.00 15.26
N LYS A 241 30.95 23.88 14.87
CA LYS A 241 32.17 23.39 15.53
C LYS A 241 33.22 24.52 15.57
N PRO A 242 33.85 24.81 16.73
CA PRO A 242 34.97 25.73 16.74
C PRO A 242 36.12 25.13 15.93
N HIS A 243 36.54 25.82 14.87
CA HIS A 243 37.83 25.58 14.25
C HIS A 243 38.91 25.96 15.27
N ASN A 244 39.76 25.00 15.63
CA ASN A 244 40.95 25.24 16.43
C ASN A 244 42.15 25.18 15.48
N SER A 245 42.92 26.28 15.47
CA SER A 245 44.18 26.49 14.72
C SER A 245 44.07 26.62 13.19
#